data_AF-A0A1Q6QC16-F1
#
_entry.id   AF-A0A1Q6QC16-F1
#
_cell.length_a   1.000
_cell.length_b   1.000
_cell.length_c   1.000
_cell.angle_alpha   90.00
_cell.angle_beta   90.00
_cell.angle_gamma   90.00
#
_symmetry.space_group_name_H-M   'P 1'
#
loop_
_entity.id
_entity.type
_entity.pdbx_description
1 polymer ?
#
loop_
_entity_poly.entity_id
_entity_poly.type
_entity_poly.pdbx_seq_one_letter_code
_entity_poly.pdbx_strand_id
1 'polypeptide(L)'
;MNTWLNEQTAREIYLEVADKAITDGGAWDVMTGFNRWGATWCGANQNLLTGFLREELGMRGMCITDFSGSSQYMDLVDGLIAGSDIWDSPMPKTPPRLRTMRTTLTL
;
A
#
# COMPACT_ATOMS: atom_id res chain seq x y z
N MET A 1 1.91 -6.63 -13.31
CA MET A 1 2.66 -5.69 -14.18
C MET A 1 3.70 -4.99 -13.30
N ASN A 2 4.96 -4.96 -13.72
CA ASN A 2 6.04 -4.35 -12.94
C ASN A 2 6.52 -3.07 -13.63
N THR A 3 6.58 -1.98 -12.88
CA THR A 3 7.10 -0.69 -13.34
C THR A 3 8.48 -0.49 -12.75
N TRP A 4 9.49 -0.33 -13.60
CA TRP A 4 10.86 -0.06 -13.18
C TRP A 4 11.14 1.43 -13.40
N LEU A 5 11.45 2.13 -12.31
CA LEU A 5 11.79 3.54 -12.34
C LEU A 5 12.79 3.86 -11.21
N ASN A 6 13.59 4.91 -11.43
CA ASN A 6 14.47 5.47 -10.41
C ASN A 6 13.69 6.43 -9.49
N GLU A 7 14.27 6.78 -8.35
CA GLU A 7 13.62 7.66 -7.37
C GLU A 7 13.32 9.04 -7.94
N GLN A 8 14.23 9.60 -8.73
CA GLN A 8 14.04 10.92 -9.34
C GLN A 8 12.80 10.96 -10.24
N THR A 9 12.66 10.00 -11.16
CA THR A 9 11.47 9.89 -12.04
C THR A 9 10.21 9.65 -11.21
N ALA A 10 10.32 8.92 -10.10
CA ALA A 10 9.19 8.71 -9.21
C ALA A 10 8.69 10.02 -8.64
N ARG A 11 9.59 10.82 -8.04
CA ARG A 11 9.26 12.05 -7.34
C ARG A 11 8.82 13.17 -8.29
N GLU A 12 9.52 13.32 -9.40
CA GLU A 12 9.30 14.44 -10.33
C GLU A 12 8.13 14.22 -11.30
N ILE A 13 7.73 12.97 -11.57
CA ILE A 13 6.70 12.68 -12.59
C ILE A 13 5.48 11.99 -11.98
N TYR A 14 5.67 10.84 -11.32
CA TYR A 14 4.53 9.99 -10.93
C TYR A 14 3.93 10.40 -9.58
N LEU A 15 4.76 10.76 -8.62
CA LEU A 15 4.36 11.13 -7.28
C LEU A 15 4.05 12.62 -7.14
N GLU A 16 4.45 13.46 -8.10
CA GLU A 16 4.16 14.91 -8.09
C GLU A 16 2.65 15.18 -7.97
N VAL A 17 1.83 14.35 -8.62
CA VAL A 17 0.36 14.48 -8.56
C VAL A 17 -0.17 14.13 -7.17
N ALA A 18 0.38 13.09 -6.54
CA ALA A 18 -0.02 12.69 -5.20
C ALA A 18 0.45 13.70 -4.14
N ASP A 19 1.66 14.23 -4.30
CA ASP A 19 2.20 15.31 -3.48
C ASP A 19 1.27 16.51 -3.49
N LYS A 20 1.03 17.11 -4.66
CA LYS A 20 0.14 18.28 -4.79
C LYS A 20 -1.29 17.99 -4.31
N ALA A 21 -1.81 16.79 -4.55
CA ALA A 21 -3.16 16.44 -4.07
C ALA A 21 -3.24 16.44 -2.53
N ILE A 22 -2.19 15.99 -1.85
CA ILE A 22 -2.14 15.89 -0.39
C ILE A 22 -1.77 17.25 0.24
N THR A 23 -0.71 17.88 -0.26
CA THR A 23 -0.14 19.11 0.34
C THR A 23 -0.97 20.35 0.00
N ASP A 24 -1.31 20.56 -1.29
CA ASP A 24 -2.10 21.71 -1.73
C ASP A 24 -3.61 21.42 -1.67
N GLY A 25 -4.01 20.22 -2.09
CA GLY A 25 -5.43 19.82 -2.20
C GLY A 25 -6.06 19.35 -0.89
N GLY A 26 -5.27 19.02 0.12
CA GLY A 26 -5.76 18.49 1.39
C GLY A 26 -6.45 17.13 1.27
N ALA A 27 -6.06 16.31 0.29
CA ALA A 27 -6.56 14.96 0.15
C ALA A 27 -6.25 14.12 1.41
N TRP A 28 -7.27 13.41 1.89
CA TRP A 28 -7.15 12.57 3.09
C TRP A 28 -6.71 11.15 2.75
N ASP A 29 -7.31 10.57 1.71
CA ASP A 29 -7.19 9.15 1.39
C ASP A 29 -6.58 8.93 0.02
N VAL A 30 -5.89 7.80 -0.15
CA VAL A 30 -5.30 7.39 -1.43
C VAL A 30 -5.60 5.94 -1.74
N MET A 31 -5.66 5.61 -3.04
CA MET A 31 -5.80 4.24 -3.52
C MET A 31 -4.52 3.75 -4.17
N THR A 32 -4.05 2.57 -3.75
CA THR A 32 -2.81 1.96 -4.27
C THR A 32 -3.08 1.13 -5.51
N GLY A 33 -2.29 1.29 -6.56
CA GLY A 33 -2.46 0.52 -7.81
C GLY A 33 -2.09 -0.97 -7.71
N PHE A 34 -2.57 -1.74 -8.70
CA PHE A 34 -2.23 -3.16 -8.91
C PHE A 34 -0.77 -3.42 -9.28
N ASN A 35 -0.07 -2.39 -9.75
CA ASN A 35 1.27 -2.53 -10.26
C ASN A 35 2.29 -2.79 -9.14
N ARG A 36 3.48 -3.22 -9.57
CA ARG A 36 4.65 -3.28 -8.71
C ARG A 36 5.59 -2.14 -9.04
N TRP A 37 6.19 -1.56 -8.01
CA TRP A 37 7.39 -0.75 -8.15
C TRP A 37 8.60 -1.68 -8.04
N GLY A 38 9.23 -1.96 -9.18
CA GLY A 38 10.26 -2.98 -9.29
C GLY A 38 9.71 -4.35 -8.94
N ALA A 39 10.22 -4.92 -7.84
CA ALA A 39 9.80 -6.22 -7.32
C ALA A 39 8.65 -6.14 -6.30
N THR A 40 8.36 -4.95 -5.75
CA THR A 40 7.44 -4.79 -4.62
C THR A 40 6.09 -4.29 -5.09
N TRP A 41 5.01 -4.92 -4.64
CA TRP A 41 3.65 -4.43 -4.90
C TRP A 41 3.42 -3.07 -4.21
N CYS A 42 2.77 -2.13 -4.91
CA CYS A 42 2.56 -0.77 -4.40
C CYS A 42 1.81 -0.75 -3.06
N GLY A 43 0.83 -1.63 -2.85
CA GLY A 43 0.11 -1.74 -1.58
C GLY A 43 0.87 -2.47 -0.47
N ALA A 44 2.09 -2.95 -0.73
CA ALA A 44 3.02 -3.47 0.29
C ALA A 44 4.37 -2.73 0.28
N ASN A 45 4.44 -1.56 -0.36
CA ASN A 45 5.67 -0.78 -0.42
C ASN A 45 5.73 0.21 0.74
N GLN A 46 6.45 -0.16 1.81
CA GLN A 46 6.57 0.66 3.02
C GLN A 46 7.17 2.05 2.75
N ASN A 47 8.15 2.15 1.85
CA ASN A 47 8.79 3.43 1.51
C ASN A 47 7.79 4.38 0.83
N LEU A 48 6.83 3.84 0.08
CA LEU A 48 5.77 4.63 -0.54
C LEU A 48 4.67 4.99 0.47
N LEU A 49 4.12 3.99 1.16
CA LEU A 49 2.93 4.16 1.98
C LEU A 49 3.20 4.87 3.31
N THR A 50 4.26 4.48 4.00
CA THR A 50 4.61 5.07 5.29
C THR A 50 5.63 6.17 5.10
N GLY A 51 6.75 5.90 4.42
CA GLY A 51 7.81 6.90 4.23
C GLY A 51 7.34 8.14 3.48
N PHE A 52 6.96 7.98 2.21
CA PHE A 52 6.59 9.12 1.39
C PHE A 52 5.24 9.74 1.79
N LEU A 53 4.15 8.97 1.77
CA LEU A 53 2.82 9.54 1.98
C LEU A 53 2.59 10.05 3.42
N ARG A 54 3.02 9.32 4.45
CA ARG A 54 2.75 9.71 5.84
C ARG A 54 3.87 10.53 6.46
N GLU A 55 5.12 10.09 6.35
CA GLU A 55 6.25 10.78 7.01
C GLU A 55 6.66 12.05 6.25
N GLU A 56 6.81 11.99 4.93
CA GLU A 56 7.24 13.16 4.14
C GLU A 56 6.09 14.13 3.85
N LEU A 57 4.95 13.64 3.34
CA LEU A 57 3.82 14.49 2.94
C LEU A 57 2.84 14.80 4.08
N GLY A 58 2.88 14.05 5.19
CA GLY A 58 2.00 14.27 6.33
C GLY A 58 0.55 13.82 6.13
N MET A 59 0.29 12.87 5.21
CA MET A 59 -1.06 12.34 4.96
C MET A 59 -1.65 11.70 6.22
N ARG A 60 -2.87 12.10 6.57
CA ARG A 60 -3.54 11.71 7.83
C ARG A 60 -4.68 10.70 7.66
N GLY A 61 -5.17 10.49 6.45
CA GLY A 61 -6.22 9.52 6.20
C GLY A 61 -5.68 8.13 5.93
N MET A 62 -6.39 7.42 5.07
CA MET A 62 -6.29 5.98 4.88
C MET A 62 -5.79 5.62 3.47
N CYS A 63 -5.04 4.52 3.42
CA CYS A 63 -4.65 3.87 2.18
C CYS A 63 -5.60 2.71 1.88
N ILE A 64 -6.33 2.77 0.78
CA ILE A 64 -7.16 1.67 0.27
C ILE A 64 -6.43 0.93 -0.87
N THR A 65 -6.51 -0.40 -0.87
CA THR A 65 -6.03 -1.17 -2.03
C THR A 65 -7.01 -1.03 -3.19
N ASP A 66 -6.53 -1.04 -4.43
CA ASP A 66 -7.41 -1.36 -5.58
C ASP A 66 -7.98 -2.80 -5.42
N PHE A 67 -8.92 -3.20 -6.28
CA PHE A 67 -9.74 -4.40 -6.10
C PHE A 67 -8.93 -5.67 -5.76
N SER A 68 -8.92 -6.05 -4.49
CA SER A 68 -8.06 -7.11 -3.93
C SER A 68 -8.74 -8.47 -4.03
N GLY A 69 -8.80 -9.03 -5.25
CA GLY A 69 -9.45 -10.33 -5.51
C GLY A 69 -8.69 -11.57 -5.01
N SER A 70 -7.42 -11.47 -4.58
CA SER A 70 -6.65 -12.64 -4.15
C SER A 70 -5.47 -12.32 -3.22
N SER A 71 -5.38 -13.05 -2.10
CA SER A 71 -4.27 -12.96 -1.15
C SER A 71 -2.94 -13.53 -1.67
N GLN A 72 -2.90 -14.05 -2.91
CA GLN A 72 -1.69 -14.64 -3.50
C GLN A 72 -0.80 -13.59 -4.17
N TYR A 73 -1.41 -12.52 -4.69
CA TYR A 73 -0.70 -11.41 -5.32
C TYR A 73 -0.62 -10.18 -4.41
N MET A 74 -1.69 -9.94 -3.62
CA MET A 74 -1.78 -8.88 -2.61
C MET A 74 -1.79 -9.53 -1.22
N ASP A 75 -0.62 -9.77 -0.64
CA ASP A 75 -0.56 -10.34 0.70
C ASP A 75 -1.05 -9.30 1.72
N LEU A 76 -2.02 -9.71 2.54
CA LEU A 76 -2.65 -8.85 3.54
C LEU A 76 -1.70 -8.48 4.67
N VAL A 77 -0.79 -9.38 5.07
CA VAL A 77 0.17 -9.13 6.14
C VAL A 77 1.21 -8.11 5.68
N ASP A 78 1.75 -8.31 4.48
CA ASP A 78 2.77 -7.39 3.94
C ASP A 78 2.17 -5.99 3.68
N GLY A 79 0.92 -5.93 3.20
CA GLY A 79 0.22 -4.64 3.03
C GLY A 79 -0.08 -3.93 4.36
N LEU A 80 -0.52 -4.68 5.38
CA LEU A 80 -0.78 -4.13 6.70
C LEU A 80 0.49 -3.56 7.34
N ILE A 81 1.61 -4.28 7.24
CA ILE A 81 2.90 -3.83 7.77
C ILE A 81 3.40 -2.59 7.03
N ALA A 82 3.17 -2.53 5.72
CA ALA A 82 3.60 -1.40 4.90
C ALA A 82 2.78 -0.12 5.15
N GLY A 83 1.55 -0.23 5.66
CA GLY A 83 0.68 0.90 5.99
C GLY A 83 -0.59 1.02 5.15
N SER A 84 -1.03 -0.06 4.51
CA SER A 84 -2.39 -0.16 3.93
C SER A 84 -3.43 -0.40 5.02
N ASP A 85 -4.53 0.35 4.95
CA ASP A 85 -5.58 0.33 5.98
C ASP A 85 -6.82 -0.44 5.54
N ILE A 86 -7.20 -0.34 4.27
CA ILE A 86 -8.45 -0.90 3.73
C ILE A 86 -8.16 -1.78 2.52
N TRP A 87 -8.80 -2.95 2.45
CA TRP A 87 -8.79 -3.83 1.28
C TRP A 87 -10.12 -3.71 0.55
N ASP A 88 -10.09 -3.23 -0.70
CA ASP A 88 -11.29 -3.20 -1.56
C ASP A 88 -11.59 -4.59 -2.11
N SER A 89 -12.22 -5.45 -1.30
CA SER A 89 -12.59 -6.80 -1.72
C SER A 89 -13.82 -7.30 -0.98
N PRO A 90 -14.81 -7.89 -1.69
CA PRO A 90 -15.96 -8.51 -1.07
C PRO A 90 -15.63 -9.84 -0.39
N MET A 91 -14.40 -10.37 -0.54
CA MET A 91 -14.03 -11.68 -0.01
C MET A 91 -12.62 -11.67 0.61
N PRO A 92 -12.49 -11.41 1.93
CA PRO A 92 -11.21 -11.49 2.60
C PRO A 92 -10.81 -12.96 2.72
N LYS A 93 -10.00 -13.46 1.77
CA LYS A 93 -9.28 -14.73 1.99
C LYS A 93 -8.23 -14.47 3.05
N THR A 94 -8.52 -14.85 4.28
CA THR A 94 -7.55 -14.80 5.38
C THR A 94 -6.30 -15.57 4.96
N PRO A 95 -5.12 -14.93 4.85
CA PRO A 95 -3.94 -15.64 4.40
C PRO A 95 -3.57 -16.74 5.40
N PRO A 96 -3.03 -17.89 4.93
CA PRO A 96 -2.63 -18.99 5.80
C PRO A 96 -1.71 -18.55 6.96
N ARG A 97 -0.84 -17.56 6.71
CA ARG A 97 0.09 -16.99 7.70
C ARG A 97 -0.60 -16.36 8.92
N LEU A 98 -1.74 -15.69 8.72
CA LEU A 98 -2.51 -15.09 9.83
C LEU A 98 -3.19 -16.18 10.67
N ARG A 99 -3.50 -17.33 10.07
CA ARG A 99 -4.09 -18.50 10.74
C ARG A 99 -3.09 -19.17 11.68
N THR A 100 -1.81 -19.24 11.29
CA THR A 100 -0.74 -19.84 12.09
C THR A 100 -0.39 -19.01 13.33
N MET A 101 -0.38 -17.67 13.23
CA MET A 101 -0.10 -16.79 14.36
C MET A 101 -1.17 -16.88 15.47
N ARG A 102 -2.41 -17.18 15.11
CA ARG A 102 -3.50 -17.38 16.09
C ARG A 102 -3.31 -18.64 16.94
N THR A 103 -2.65 -19.67 16.40
CA THR A 103 -2.46 -20.97 17.08
C THR A 103 -1.26 -20.97 18.04
N THR A 104 -0.24 -20.11 17.81
CA THR A 104 0.95 -20.04 18.66
C THR A 104 0.74 -19.23 19.95
N LEU A 105 -0.30 -18.38 19.99
CA LEU A 105 -0.66 -17.54 21.16
C LEU A 105 -1.63 -18.23 22.13
N THR A 106 -1.89 -19.54 21.98
CA THR A 106 -2.78 -20.33 22.86
C THR A 106 -2.04 -21.44 23.64
N LEU A 107 -0.72 -21.33 23.81
CA LEU A 107 0.07 -22.20 24.68
C LEU A 107 0.75 -21.39 25.78
#